data_AF-A0AAW6GZ15-F1
#
_entry.id   AF-A0AAW6GZ15-F1
#
_cell.length_a   1.000
_cell.length_b   1.000
_cell.length_c   1.000
_cell.angle_alpha   90.00
_cell.angle_beta   90.00
_cell.angle_gamma   90.00
#
_symmetry.space_group_name_H-M   'P 1'
#
loop_
_entity.id
_entity.type
_entity.pdbx_description
1 polymer ?
#
loop_
_entity_poly.entity_id
_entity_poly.type
_entity_poly.pdbx_seq_one_letter_code
_entity_poly.pdbx_strand_id
1 'polypeptide(L)'
;IIALAEVGWTPMENKHPESFKRRINNEIRYIRTKGYNPFTLSEQVQTSQTVDYAKKKIMLSLTSEKHPIDIRYTTDGSEPTVSSKLYKKPFAVKDSILLTARLFDGEKPIGKSLHLRTDYHKGIGKKITYAPGGRYYQHKEVYKGGGDAGLLDGLRGGKSYMDGRWQGFCPNDLDAIIDLGEVTAIHRVMANFMQIRTPQVFLPAKVEVWASVDGKNFTLLGSDICSEEEAGKDVIFRDFGWIGTPTETRYVRFHAIQGKKQFLFTDEIVIQ
;
A
#
# COMPACT_ATOMS: atom_id res chain seq x y z
N ILE A 1 -23.24 15.06 -14.78
CA ILE A 1 -24.23 15.14 -15.87
C ILE A 1 -23.78 14.35 -17.11
N ILE A 2 -22.57 14.57 -17.64
CA ILE A 2 -22.09 13.83 -18.84
C ILE A 2 -22.15 12.30 -18.67
N ALA A 3 -21.64 11.76 -17.55
CA ALA A 3 -21.73 10.31 -17.27
C ALA A 3 -23.17 9.80 -17.13
N LEU A 4 -24.05 10.61 -16.54
CA LEU A 4 -25.47 10.27 -16.42
C LEU A 4 -26.14 10.23 -17.80
N ALA A 5 -25.82 11.16 -18.69
CA ALA A 5 -26.30 11.18 -20.06
C ALA A 5 -25.79 9.98 -20.86
N GLU A 6 -24.51 9.60 -20.71
CA GLU A 6 -23.96 8.36 -21.29
C GLU A 6 -24.77 7.14 -20.84
N VAL A 7 -25.03 7.01 -19.54
CA VAL A 7 -25.78 5.89 -18.97
C VAL A 7 -27.24 5.89 -19.45
N GLY A 8 -27.89 7.04 -19.47
CA GLY A 8 -29.31 7.16 -19.79
C GLY A 8 -29.65 7.13 -21.28
N TRP A 9 -28.73 7.52 -22.17
CA TRP A 9 -29.04 7.73 -23.59
C TRP A 9 -28.25 6.83 -24.55
N THR A 10 -27.10 6.26 -24.12
CA THR A 10 -26.30 5.37 -24.98
C THR A 10 -26.80 3.93 -24.84
N PRO A 11 -27.06 3.20 -25.94
CA PRO A 11 -27.32 1.76 -25.89
C PRO A 11 -26.15 0.98 -25.27
N MET A 12 -26.43 -0.14 -24.60
CA MET A 12 -25.42 -0.87 -23.82
C MET A 12 -24.26 -1.35 -24.70
N GLU A 13 -24.56 -1.83 -25.91
CA GLU A 13 -23.62 -2.29 -26.91
C GLU A 13 -22.62 -1.22 -27.36
N ASN A 14 -22.96 0.05 -27.18
CA ASN A 14 -22.14 1.21 -27.56
C ASN A 14 -21.41 1.85 -26.37
N LYS A 15 -21.62 1.36 -25.14
CA LYS A 15 -20.95 1.87 -23.93
C LYS A 15 -19.53 1.32 -23.85
N HIS A 16 -18.57 2.11 -24.31
CA HIS A 16 -17.15 1.77 -24.26
C HIS A 16 -16.37 2.78 -23.39
N PRO A 17 -15.77 2.35 -22.26
CA PRO A 17 -15.08 3.24 -21.32
C PRO A 17 -13.99 4.13 -21.94
N GLU A 18 -13.14 3.57 -22.80
CA GLU A 18 -12.06 4.35 -23.44
C GLU A 18 -12.61 5.39 -24.42
N SER A 19 -13.68 5.05 -25.15
CA SER A 19 -14.37 6.00 -26.02
C SER A 19 -15.00 7.13 -25.22
N PHE A 20 -15.62 6.80 -24.07
CA PHE A 20 -16.21 7.79 -23.16
C PHE A 20 -15.15 8.74 -22.58
N LYS A 21 -14.03 8.22 -22.07
CA LYS A 21 -12.91 9.05 -21.57
C LYS A 21 -12.37 10.01 -22.64
N ARG A 22 -12.22 9.52 -23.87
CA ARG A 22 -11.80 10.35 -25.01
C ARG A 22 -12.79 11.49 -25.29
N ARG A 23 -14.10 11.21 -25.27
CA ARG A 23 -15.13 12.23 -25.54
C ARG A 23 -15.24 13.26 -24.41
N ILE A 24 -15.14 12.85 -23.15
CA ILE A 24 -15.20 13.78 -22.00
C ILE A 24 -14.16 14.90 -22.12
N ASN A 25 -12.95 14.59 -22.58
CA ASN A 25 -11.90 15.61 -22.79
C ASN A 25 -12.34 16.74 -23.74
N ASN A 26 -13.16 16.42 -24.75
CA ASN A 26 -13.71 17.42 -25.67
C ASN A 26 -14.90 18.14 -25.04
N GLU A 27 -15.79 17.42 -24.36
CA GLU A 27 -16.97 18.00 -23.72
C GLU A 27 -16.60 19.03 -22.63
N ILE A 28 -15.61 18.72 -21.78
CA ILE A 28 -15.13 19.66 -20.75
C ILE A 28 -14.60 20.96 -21.39
N ARG A 29 -13.86 20.83 -22.50
CA ARG A 29 -13.37 22.00 -23.25
C ARG A 29 -14.54 22.82 -23.80
N TYR A 30 -15.49 22.17 -24.47
CA TYR A 30 -16.66 22.83 -25.05
C TYR A 30 -17.50 23.55 -24.00
N ILE A 31 -17.83 22.89 -22.89
CA ILE A 31 -18.63 23.47 -21.79
C ILE A 31 -17.95 24.72 -21.20
N ARG A 32 -16.62 24.71 -21.08
CA ARG A 32 -15.86 25.89 -20.64
C ARG A 32 -15.97 27.06 -21.62
N THR A 33 -15.97 26.80 -22.93
CA THR A 33 -16.17 27.87 -23.94
C THR A 33 -17.55 28.54 -23.85
N LYS A 34 -18.52 27.87 -23.23
CA LYS A 34 -19.87 28.40 -22.97
C LYS A 34 -19.97 29.18 -21.65
N GLY A 35 -18.85 29.39 -20.95
CA GLY A 35 -18.80 30.17 -19.71
C GLY A 35 -19.12 29.38 -18.44
N TYR A 36 -19.27 28.05 -18.53
CA TYR A 36 -19.47 27.20 -17.37
C TYR A 36 -18.13 26.75 -16.75
N ASN A 37 -18.17 26.38 -15.47
CA ASN A 37 -17.01 25.90 -14.71
C ASN A 37 -17.11 24.39 -14.39
N PRO A 38 -16.89 23.49 -15.37
CA PRO A 38 -16.93 22.06 -15.12
C PRO A 38 -15.70 21.59 -14.33
N PHE A 39 -15.87 20.56 -13.50
CA PHE A 39 -14.74 19.86 -12.88
C PHE A 39 -13.84 19.27 -13.96
N THR A 40 -12.52 19.42 -13.80
CA THR A 40 -11.54 18.90 -14.76
C THR A 40 -11.14 17.48 -14.43
N LEU A 41 -10.76 16.69 -15.45
CA LEU A 41 -10.19 15.36 -15.23
C LEU A 41 -8.92 15.45 -14.38
N SER A 42 -8.75 14.46 -13.51
CA SER A 42 -7.58 14.34 -12.66
C SER A 42 -6.30 14.23 -13.48
N GLU A 43 -5.25 14.92 -13.00
CA GLU A 43 -3.91 14.85 -13.56
C GLU A 43 -3.03 13.81 -12.84
N GLN A 44 -3.65 12.91 -12.09
CA GLN A 44 -2.95 11.89 -11.30
C GLN A 44 -2.99 10.54 -12.00
N VAL A 45 -1.88 9.81 -11.88
CA VAL A 45 -1.85 8.38 -12.22
C VAL A 45 -2.60 7.61 -11.13
N GLN A 46 -3.52 6.76 -11.54
CA GLN A 46 -4.23 5.83 -10.67
C GLN A 46 -3.60 4.44 -10.79
N THR A 47 -3.61 3.67 -9.70
CA THR A 47 -3.07 2.31 -9.68
C THR A 47 -4.08 1.30 -9.21
N SER A 48 -3.89 0.07 -9.68
CA SER A 48 -4.46 -1.11 -9.06
C SER A 48 -3.40 -2.21 -8.96
N GLN A 49 -3.49 -2.99 -7.89
CA GLN A 49 -2.61 -4.12 -7.62
C GLN A 49 -3.44 -5.38 -7.44
N THR A 50 -2.94 -6.49 -7.96
CA THR A 50 -3.51 -7.81 -7.75
C THR A 50 -2.40 -8.79 -7.43
N VAL A 51 -2.53 -9.51 -6.31
CA VAL A 51 -1.55 -10.50 -5.89
C VAL A 51 -1.88 -11.84 -6.55
N ASP A 52 -0.90 -12.40 -7.25
CA ASP A 52 -0.98 -13.74 -7.83
C ASP A 52 -0.16 -14.68 -6.93
N TYR A 53 -0.84 -15.30 -5.96
CA TYR A 53 -0.22 -16.20 -4.98
C TYR A 53 0.46 -17.41 -5.65
N ALA A 54 -0.14 -17.92 -6.74
CA ALA A 54 0.37 -19.10 -7.44
C ALA A 54 1.67 -18.78 -8.20
N LYS A 55 1.70 -17.66 -8.92
CA LYS A 55 2.88 -17.22 -9.69
C LYS A 55 3.85 -16.35 -8.90
N LYS A 56 3.60 -16.20 -7.60
CA LYS A 56 4.43 -15.45 -6.66
C LYS A 56 4.83 -14.07 -7.16
N LYS A 57 3.83 -13.24 -7.47
CA LYS A 57 4.02 -11.89 -8.01
C LYS A 57 2.86 -10.95 -7.70
N ILE A 58 3.12 -9.66 -7.72
CA ILE A 58 2.08 -8.62 -7.74
C ILE A 58 1.97 -8.09 -9.16
N MET A 59 0.77 -8.12 -9.73
CA MET A 59 0.45 -7.47 -11.00
C MET A 59 0.04 -6.03 -10.73
N LEU A 60 0.75 -5.09 -11.35
CA LEU A 60 0.53 -3.65 -11.18
C LEU A 60 -0.01 -3.06 -12.48
N SER A 61 -1.13 -2.35 -12.38
CA SER A 61 -1.76 -1.64 -13.49
C SER A 61 -1.83 -0.15 -13.21
N LEU A 62 -1.58 0.65 -14.25
CA LEU A 62 -1.66 2.11 -14.22
C LEU A 62 -2.78 2.59 -15.13
N THR A 63 -3.55 3.57 -14.68
CA THR A 63 -4.61 4.22 -15.47
C THR A 63 -4.61 5.73 -15.25
N SER A 64 -5.31 6.44 -16.13
CA SER A 64 -5.59 7.87 -15.99
C SER A 64 -7.04 8.15 -16.38
N GLU A 65 -7.58 9.24 -15.84
CA GLU A 65 -8.84 9.82 -16.30
C GLU A 65 -8.66 10.52 -17.65
N LYS A 66 -7.53 11.20 -17.85
CA LYS A 66 -7.18 11.81 -19.14
C LYS A 66 -6.85 10.71 -20.15
N HIS A 67 -7.51 10.73 -21.30
CA HIS A 67 -7.25 9.80 -22.40
C HIS A 67 -7.50 10.45 -23.77
N PRO A 68 -6.63 10.25 -24.78
CA PRO A 68 -5.32 9.60 -24.70
C PRO A 68 -4.30 10.45 -23.93
N ILE A 69 -3.38 9.81 -23.21
CA ILE A 69 -2.25 10.45 -22.53
C ILE A 69 -1.15 9.41 -22.29
N ASP A 70 0.12 9.83 -22.31
CA ASP A 70 1.23 8.95 -21.98
C ASP A 70 1.36 8.83 -20.45
N ILE A 71 1.57 7.60 -19.96
CA ILE A 71 2.00 7.34 -18.58
C ILE A 71 3.44 6.83 -18.65
N ARG A 72 4.38 7.56 -18.04
CA ARG A 72 5.79 7.16 -17.94
C ARG A 72 6.12 6.79 -16.50
N TYR A 73 6.99 5.81 -16.32
CA TYR A 73 7.32 5.31 -14.99
C TYR A 73 8.76 4.81 -14.85
N THR A 74 9.19 4.74 -13.59
CA THR A 74 10.44 4.17 -13.10
C THR A 74 10.12 3.19 -11.95
N THR A 75 11.03 2.29 -11.63
CA THR A 75 10.83 1.27 -10.57
C THR A 75 11.87 1.34 -9.45
N ASP A 76 12.75 2.33 -9.51
CA ASP A 76 13.82 2.62 -8.54
C ASP A 76 13.53 3.88 -7.70
N GLY A 77 12.39 4.53 -7.93
CA GLY A 77 11.95 5.75 -7.26
C GLY A 77 12.35 7.04 -7.94
N SER A 78 13.20 7.01 -8.97
CA SER A 78 13.61 8.22 -9.70
C SER A 78 12.43 8.91 -10.39
N GLU A 79 12.48 10.23 -10.56
CA GLU A 79 11.41 10.95 -11.28
C GLU A 79 11.39 10.55 -12.77
N PRO A 80 10.22 10.14 -13.32
CA PRO A 80 10.13 9.78 -14.73
C PRO A 80 10.31 11.01 -15.61
N THR A 81 10.99 10.80 -16.74
CA THR A 81 11.19 11.77 -17.81
C THR A 81 10.55 11.26 -19.10
N VAL A 82 10.65 12.06 -20.18
CA VAL A 82 10.17 11.68 -21.52
C VAL A 82 10.87 10.43 -22.08
N SER A 83 12.09 10.12 -21.61
CA SER A 83 12.83 8.92 -22.01
C SER A 83 12.56 7.71 -21.11
N SER A 84 11.89 7.91 -19.97
CA SER A 84 11.48 6.81 -19.09
C SER A 84 10.50 5.86 -19.78
N LYS A 85 10.33 4.69 -19.18
CA LYS A 85 9.55 3.61 -19.77
C LYS A 85 8.08 4.02 -19.94
N LEU A 86 7.58 3.90 -21.17
CA LEU A 86 6.17 4.10 -21.47
C LEU A 86 5.34 2.91 -20.97
N TYR A 87 4.33 3.19 -20.17
CA TYR A 87 3.37 2.18 -19.74
C TYR A 87 2.43 1.82 -20.89
N LYS A 88 2.43 0.53 -21.26
CA LYS A 88 1.56 -0.01 -22.33
C LYS A 88 0.59 -1.08 -21.85
N LYS A 89 0.95 -1.78 -20.76
CA LYS A 89 0.17 -2.88 -20.18
C LYS A 89 0.62 -3.15 -18.74
N PRO A 90 -0.20 -3.83 -17.94
CA PRO A 90 0.18 -4.24 -16.60
C PRO A 90 1.50 -5.03 -16.58
N PHE A 91 2.27 -4.87 -15.52
CA PHE A 91 3.56 -5.54 -15.36
C PHE A 91 3.67 -6.23 -13.99
N ALA A 92 4.54 -7.24 -13.93
CA ALA A 92 4.73 -8.04 -12.73
C ALA A 92 5.86 -7.49 -11.86
N VAL A 93 5.64 -7.50 -10.55
CA VAL A 93 6.63 -7.25 -9.50
C VAL A 93 6.86 -8.57 -8.77
N LYS A 94 8.11 -9.06 -8.79
CA LYS A 94 8.50 -10.34 -8.17
C LYS A 94 9.28 -10.18 -6.86
N ASP A 95 9.88 -9.02 -6.66
CA ASP A 95 10.63 -8.64 -5.46
C ASP A 95 10.09 -7.29 -4.96
N SER A 96 10.95 -6.30 -4.73
CA SER A 96 10.56 -4.96 -4.34
C SER A 96 10.82 -3.92 -5.43
N ILE A 97 9.91 -2.97 -5.58
CA ILE A 97 10.12 -1.77 -6.40
C ILE A 97 9.67 -0.51 -5.65
N LEU A 98 10.28 0.61 -6.01
CA LEU A 98 9.76 1.93 -5.71
C LEU A 98 9.23 2.53 -7.02
N LEU A 99 7.93 2.39 -7.25
CA LEU A 99 7.29 2.92 -8.45
C LEU A 99 7.15 4.43 -8.33
N THR A 100 7.69 5.16 -9.30
CA THR A 100 7.30 6.55 -9.57
C THR A 100 6.68 6.63 -10.95
N ALA A 101 5.48 7.22 -11.08
CA ALA A 101 4.77 7.33 -12.35
C ALA A 101 4.13 8.71 -12.54
N ARG A 102 4.10 9.20 -13.79
CA ARG A 102 3.56 10.52 -14.12
C ARG A 102 2.94 10.56 -15.52
N LEU A 103 1.99 11.47 -15.71
CA LEU A 103 1.37 11.76 -17.01
C LEU A 103 2.27 12.66 -17.86
N PHE A 104 2.29 12.42 -19.17
CA PHE A 104 3.00 13.21 -20.17
C PHE A 104 2.06 13.59 -21.33
N ASP A 105 2.01 14.88 -21.64
CA ASP A 105 1.36 15.42 -22.84
C ASP A 105 2.46 15.85 -23.83
N GLY A 106 2.77 14.95 -24.76
CA GLY A 106 4.00 15.03 -25.54
C GLY A 106 5.23 14.97 -24.62
N GLU A 107 6.05 16.02 -24.67
CA GLU A 107 7.25 16.13 -23.83
C GLU A 107 6.98 16.75 -22.45
N LYS A 108 5.78 17.29 -22.23
CA LYS A 108 5.45 18.04 -21.01
C LYS A 108 4.92 17.10 -19.92
N PRO A 109 5.57 17.03 -18.75
CA PRO A 109 5.00 16.31 -17.60
C PRO A 109 3.81 17.10 -17.02
N ILE A 110 2.76 16.38 -16.63
CA ILE A 110 1.53 16.95 -16.09
C ILE A 110 1.22 16.34 -14.72
N GLY A 111 0.60 17.12 -13.83
CA GLY A 111 0.22 16.68 -12.49
C GLY A 111 1.41 16.37 -11.58
N LYS A 112 1.11 15.72 -10.45
CA LYS A 112 2.11 15.24 -9.49
C LYS A 112 2.47 13.79 -9.80
N SER A 113 3.71 13.42 -9.51
CA SER A 113 4.15 12.05 -9.55
C SER A 113 3.42 11.21 -8.51
N LEU A 114 2.96 10.05 -8.92
CA LEU A 114 2.56 8.99 -8.02
C LEU A 114 3.83 8.33 -7.49
N HIS A 115 3.88 8.08 -6.19
CA HIS A 115 4.90 7.24 -5.56
C HIS A 115 4.23 6.07 -4.86
N LEU A 116 4.71 4.86 -5.12
CA LEU A 116 4.17 3.62 -4.56
C LEU A 116 5.29 2.63 -4.31
N ARG A 117 5.45 2.18 -3.07
CA ARG A 117 6.29 1.03 -2.75
C ARG A 117 5.48 -0.24 -2.94
N THR A 118 6.06 -1.24 -3.59
CA THR A 118 5.45 -2.58 -3.72
C THR A 118 6.51 -3.60 -3.38
N ASP A 119 6.21 -4.51 -2.46
CA ASP A 119 7.11 -5.58 -2.04
C ASP A 119 6.36 -6.90 -2.21
N TYR A 120 6.82 -7.76 -3.13
CA TYR A 120 6.50 -9.18 -3.06
C TYR A 120 7.51 -9.85 -2.13
N HIS A 121 7.03 -10.50 -1.08
CA HIS A 121 7.88 -10.98 0.01
C HIS A 121 7.43 -12.35 0.55
N LYS A 122 8.29 -13.00 1.34
CA LYS A 122 8.15 -14.40 1.78
C LYS A 122 6.95 -14.64 2.72
N GLY A 123 6.47 -13.57 3.35
CA GLY A 123 5.30 -13.58 4.24
C GLY A 123 3.95 -13.61 3.53
N ILE A 124 3.87 -13.25 2.24
CA ILE A 124 2.59 -13.14 1.53
C ILE A 124 1.86 -14.50 1.51
N GLY A 125 0.60 -14.50 1.95
CA GLY A 125 -0.25 -15.69 2.01
C GLY A 125 0.19 -16.72 3.06
N LYS A 126 1.13 -16.39 3.94
CA LYS A 126 1.52 -17.25 5.07
C LYS A 126 0.52 -17.15 6.21
N LYS A 127 0.55 -18.15 7.10
CA LYS A 127 -0.34 -18.20 8.25
C LYS A 127 0.15 -17.24 9.32
N ILE A 128 -0.72 -16.33 9.77
CA ILE A 128 -0.51 -15.46 10.93
C ILE A 128 -1.40 -15.92 12.09
N THR A 129 -0.89 -15.83 13.32
CA THR A 129 -1.63 -16.16 14.55
C THR A 129 -1.33 -15.10 15.60
N TYR A 130 -2.36 -14.42 16.08
CA TYR A 130 -2.24 -13.38 17.10
C TYR A 130 -2.18 -13.98 18.50
N ALA A 131 -1.42 -13.35 19.39
CA ALA A 131 -1.39 -13.71 20.80
C ALA A 131 -2.80 -13.59 21.43
N PRO A 132 -3.11 -14.34 22.51
CA PRO A 132 -4.37 -14.22 23.22
C PRO A 132 -4.66 -12.77 23.63
N GLY A 133 -5.84 -12.26 23.26
CA GLY A 133 -6.21 -10.85 23.50
C GLY A 133 -5.56 -9.83 22.55
N GLY A 134 -4.63 -10.24 21.69
CA GLY A 134 -3.89 -9.37 20.76
C GLY A 134 -4.45 -9.26 19.34
N ARG A 135 -5.73 -9.64 19.12
CA ARG A 135 -6.35 -9.50 17.78
C ARG A 135 -6.58 -8.03 17.43
N TYR A 136 -6.58 -7.76 16.13
CA TYR A 136 -6.94 -6.46 15.57
C TYR A 136 -8.37 -6.04 15.92
N TYR A 137 -8.60 -4.74 15.88
CA TYR A 137 -9.83 -4.08 16.28
C TYR A 137 -11.02 -4.49 15.40
N GLN A 138 -12.06 -5.08 16.01
CA GLN A 138 -13.19 -5.67 15.30
C GLN A 138 -14.41 -4.75 15.15
N HIS A 139 -14.50 -3.68 15.94
CA HIS A 139 -15.74 -2.88 16.06
C HIS A 139 -15.94 -1.87 14.92
N LYS A 140 -15.01 -1.80 13.95
CA LYS A 140 -15.14 -0.93 12.79
C LYS A 140 -14.52 -1.61 11.56
N GLU A 141 -15.34 -1.84 10.53
CA GLU A 141 -14.93 -2.61 9.34
C GLU A 141 -13.65 -2.08 8.68
N VAL A 142 -13.55 -0.76 8.48
CA VAL A 142 -12.37 -0.17 7.84
C VAL A 142 -11.07 -0.35 8.64
N TYR A 143 -11.16 -0.57 9.96
CA TYR A 143 -9.98 -0.80 10.81
C TYR A 143 -9.57 -2.28 10.87
N LYS A 144 -10.38 -3.17 10.30
CA LYS A 144 -9.97 -4.57 10.11
C LYS A 144 -8.88 -4.68 9.03
N GLY A 145 -8.75 -3.67 8.17
CA GLY A 145 -7.87 -3.71 7.00
C GLY A 145 -8.27 -4.87 6.07
N GLY A 146 -7.29 -5.65 5.62
CA GLY A 146 -7.51 -6.91 4.91
C GLY A 146 -7.97 -8.10 5.79
N GLY A 147 -8.38 -7.87 7.05
CA GLY A 147 -8.86 -8.91 7.96
C GLY A 147 -7.76 -9.87 8.40
N ASP A 148 -8.07 -11.16 8.54
CA ASP A 148 -7.13 -12.17 9.03
C ASP A 148 -5.87 -12.34 8.15
N ALA A 149 -5.95 -11.95 6.88
CA ALA A 149 -4.80 -11.96 5.95
C ALA A 149 -4.17 -10.58 5.78
N GLY A 150 -4.73 -9.52 6.37
CA GLY A 150 -4.45 -8.14 5.98
C GLY A 150 -3.01 -7.69 6.17
N LEU A 151 -2.27 -8.29 7.12
CA LEU A 151 -0.85 -7.97 7.35
C LEU A 151 0.12 -8.75 6.44
N LEU A 152 -0.41 -9.68 5.63
CA LEU A 152 0.34 -10.60 4.77
C LEU A 152 -0.36 -10.76 3.41
N ASP A 153 -1.11 -9.75 2.96
CA ASP A 153 -1.88 -9.80 1.71
C ASP A 153 -1.09 -9.25 0.52
N GLY A 154 0.09 -8.66 0.77
CA GLY A 154 0.98 -8.05 -0.21
C GLY A 154 0.58 -6.63 -0.64
N LEU A 155 -0.36 -5.99 0.06
CA LEU A 155 -0.94 -4.70 -0.33
C LEU A 155 -0.74 -3.66 0.77
N ARG A 156 0.10 -2.67 0.46
CA ARG A 156 0.43 -1.57 1.40
C ARG A 156 -0.66 -0.53 1.51
N GLY A 157 -0.66 0.16 2.64
CA GLY A 157 -1.52 1.28 2.95
C GLY A 157 -1.11 2.57 2.25
N GLY A 158 -2.10 3.39 1.94
CA GLY A 158 -1.93 4.76 1.48
C GLY A 158 -1.77 5.73 2.66
N LYS A 159 -2.05 7.00 2.40
CA LYS A 159 -1.89 8.08 3.41
C LYS A 159 -3.06 8.22 4.38
N SER A 160 -4.04 7.33 4.34
CA SER A 160 -5.26 7.42 5.16
C SER A 160 -5.60 6.07 5.77
N TYR A 161 -5.82 6.02 7.08
CA TYR A 161 -6.33 4.83 7.77
C TYR A 161 -7.78 4.47 7.38
N MET A 162 -8.40 5.24 6.48
CA MET A 162 -9.75 4.97 5.96
C MET A 162 -9.74 4.26 4.60
N ASP A 163 -8.57 3.93 4.07
CA ASP A 163 -8.43 3.24 2.77
C ASP A 163 -8.69 1.71 2.83
N GLY A 164 -8.95 1.18 4.03
CA GLY A 164 -9.19 -0.25 4.26
C GLY A 164 -7.94 -1.13 4.17
N ARG A 165 -6.74 -0.54 4.16
CA ARG A 165 -5.46 -1.25 4.17
C ARG A 165 -4.83 -1.33 5.55
N TRP A 166 -5.07 -0.32 6.36
CA TRP A 166 -4.48 -0.23 7.70
C TRP A 166 -5.28 -1.06 8.70
N GLN A 167 -4.63 -2.05 9.30
CA GLN A 167 -5.18 -2.84 10.38
C GLN A 167 -4.90 -2.16 11.72
N GLY A 168 -5.96 -1.94 12.50
CA GLY A 168 -5.93 -1.21 13.76
C GLY A 168 -5.83 -2.13 14.98
N PHE A 169 -5.09 -1.71 16.00
CA PHE A 169 -4.97 -2.39 17.28
C PHE A 169 -5.22 -1.39 18.41
N CYS A 170 -6.21 -1.70 19.26
CA CYS A 170 -6.57 -0.88 20.42
C CYS A 170 -7.40 -1.72 21.40
N PRO A 171 -7.06 -1.74 22.71
CA PRO A 171 -5.88 -1.13 23.34
C PRO A 171 -4.62 -2.02 23.24
N ASN A 172 -4.68 -3.11 22.49
CA ASN A 172 -3.70 -4.19 22.52
C ASN A 172 -2.49 -3.91 21.64
N ASP A 173 -1.34 -4.48 22.00
CA ASP A 173 -0.19 -4.52 21.12
C ASP A 173 -0.49 -5.37 19.88
N LEU A 174 0.25 -5.17 18.79
CA LEU A 174 0.33 -6.17 17.72
C LEU A 174 1.36 -7.20 18.15
N ASP A 175 0.92 -8.39 18.52
CA ASP A 175 1.78 -9.53 18.85
C ASP A 175 1.31 -10.74 18.05
N ALA A 176 2.08 -11.09 17.01
CA ALA A 176 1.69 -12.14 16.08
C ALA A 176 2.86 -13.04 15.70
N ILE A 177 2.55 -14.33 15.50
CA ILE A 177 3.47 -15.34 14.99
C ILE A 177 3.07 -15.67 13.55
N ILE A 178 4.06 -15.65 12.66
CA ILE A 178 3.93 -15.92 11.23
C ILE A 178 4.67 -17.23 10.94
N ASP A 179 3.97 -18.25 10.43
CA ASP A 179 4.56 -19.52 9.99
C ASP A 179 4.89 -19.45 8.50
N LEU A 180 6.18 -19.39 8.17
CA LEU A 180 6.69 -19.41 6.80
C LEU A 180 6.47 -20.77 6.11
N GLY A 181 6.07 -21.80 6.86
CA GLY A 181 5.78 -23.15 6.37
C GLY A 181 7.02 -24.06 6.31
N GLU A 182 8.18 -23.48 5.99
CA GLU A 182 9.47 -24.15 5.94
C GLU A 182 10.57 -23.24 6.50
N VAL A 183 11.70 -23.84 6.89
CA VAL A 183 12.87 -23.08 7.31
C VAL A 183 13.38 -22.29 6.11
N THR A 184 13.44 -20.97 6.27
CA THR A 184 13.75 -20.01 5.22
C THR A 184 14.72 -18.97 5.76
N ALA A 185 15.79 -18.69 5.01
CA ALA A 185 16.67 -17.56 5.31
C ALA A 185 15.91 -16.24 5.21
N ILE A 186 15.95 -15.40 6.24
CA ILE A 186 15.43 -14.04 6.23
C ILE A 186 16.51 -13.06 6.68
N HIS A 187 16.49 -11.85 6.15
CA HIS A 187 17.43 -10.78 6.51
C HIS A 187 16.73 -9.45 6.82
N ARG A 188 15.41 -9.37 6.58
CA ARG A 188 14.60 -8.19 6.89
C ARG A 188 13.16 -8.55 7.23
N VAL A 189 12.66 -7.97 8.33
CA VAL A 189 11.24 -8.03 8.73
C VAL A 189 10.82 -6.64 9.15
N MET A 190 9.92 -6.00 8.41
CA MET A 190 9.51 -4.60 8.67
C MET A 190 8.02 -4.42 8.43
N ALA A 191 7.38 -3.52 9.19
CA ALA A 191 6.03 -3.06 8.92
C ALA A 191 5.94 -1.53 9.00
N ASN A 192 5.11 -0.90 8.16
CA ASN A 192 4.91 0.54 8.22
C ASN A 192 3.87 0.88 9.27
N PHE A 193 4.12 1.91 10.05
CA PHE A 193 3.20 2.45 11.03
C PHE A 193 2.92 3.91 10.72
N MET A 194 1.66 4.30 10.89
CA MET A 194 1.29 5.72 10.84
C MET A 194 1.08 6.29 12.23
N GLN A 195 1.32 7.58 12.36
CA GLN A 195 0.88 8.39 13.48
C GLN A 195 0.15 9.61 12.95
N ILE A 196 -1.03 9.84 13.52
CA ILE A 196 -1.87 11.02 13.30
C ILE A 196 -2.45 11.34 14.67
N ARG A 197 -1.84 12.28 15.39
CA ARG A 197 -2.10 12.47 16.83
C ARG A 197 -3.52 12.99 17.14
N THR A 198 -4.12 13.78 16.25
CA THR A 198 -5.47 14.34 16.44
C THR A 198 -6.55 13.26 16.64
N PRO A 199 -6.64 12.20 15.80
CA PRO A 199 -7.52 11.05 16.04
C PRO A 199 -6.92 9.99 16.99
N GLN A 200 -5.89 10.31 17.78
CA GLN A 200 -5.25 9.40 18.74
C GLN A 200 -4.64 8.14 18.11
N VAL A 201 -4.05 8.28 16.92
CA VAL A 201 -3.25 7.24 16.28
C VAL A 201 -1.78 7.50 16.54
N PHE A 202 -1.08 6.55 17.15
CA PHE A 202 0.31 6.70 17.57
C PHE A 202 1.21 5.61 16.99
N LEU A 203 2.50 5.94 16.83
CA LEU A 203 3.54 4.95 16.56
C LEU A 203 3.66 3.95 17.74
N PRO A 204 4.16 2.73 17.50
CA PRO A 204 4.55 1.85 18.60
C PRO A 204 5.71 2.49 19.38
N ALA A 205 5.82 2.18 20.68
CA ALA A 205 7.00 2.57 21.46
C ALA A 205 8.26 1.83 20.99
N LYS A 206 8.10 0.55 20.63
CA LYS A 206 9.13 -0.25 19.97
C LYS A 206 8.51 -1.42 19.21
N VAL A 207 9.28 -1.96 18.28
CA VAL A 207 9.01 -3.25 17.64
C VAL A 207 10.13 -4.22 17.97
N GLU A 208 9.76 -5.47 18.27
CA GLU A 208 10.69 -6.58 18.44
C GLU A 208 10.39 -7.66 17.41
N VAL A 209 11.44 -8.18 16.78
CA VAL A 209 11.35 -9.29 15.83
C VAL A 209 12.09 -10.49 16.40
N TRP A 210 11.40 -11.61 16.51
CA TRP A 210 11.95 -12.87 17.01
C TRP A 210 11.84 -13.97 15.96
N ALA A 211 12.77 -14.91 15.99
CA ALA A 211 12.81 -16.05 15.10
C ALA A 211 12.75 -17.38 15.86
N SER A 212 12.16 -18.40 15.26
CA SER A 212 12.13 -19.76 15.79
C SER A 212 12.05 -20.80 14.66
N VAL A 213 12.70 -21.94 14.84
CA VAL A 213 12.57 -23.09 13.92
C VAL A 213 11.49 -24.08 14.37
N ASP A 214 11.14 -24.10 15.66
CA ASP A 214 10.24 -25.06 16.29
C ASP A 214 8.88 -24.47 16.72
N GLY A 215 8.75 -23.15 16.66
CA GLY A 215 7.54 -22.42 17.05
C GLY A 215 7.33 -22.35 18.57
N LYS A 216 8.33 -22.76 19.37
CA LYS A 216 8.29 -22.80 20.83
C LYS A 216 9.37 -21.93 21.45
N ASN A 217 10.61 -22.10 20.98
CA ASN A 217 11.78 -21.37 21.46
C ASN A 217 12.10 -20.25 20.50
N PHE A 218 11.92 -19.01 20.94
CA PHE A 218 12.16 -17.81 20.13
C PHE A 218 13.44 -17.10 20.57
N THR A 219 14.22 -16.65 19.59
CA THR A 219 15.42 -15.82 19.80
C THR A 219 15.17 -14.43 19.21
N LEU A 220 15.51 -13.38 19.97
CA LEU A 220 15.38 -12.00 19.52
C LEU A 220 16.40 -11.74 18.40
N LEU A 221 15.91 -11.30 17.23
CA LEU A 221 16.76 -10.84 16.13
C LEU A 221 17.17 -9.38 16.33
N GLY A 222 16.24 -8.55 16.81
CA GLY A 222 16.52 -7.17 17.18
C GLY A 222 15.26 -6.40 17.56
N SER A 223 15.49 -5.18 18.03
CA SER A 223 14.46 -4.24 18.43
C SER A 223 14.70 -2.86 17.82
N ASP A 224 13.60 -2.16 17.55
CA ASP A 224 13.59 -0.85 16.93
C ASP A 224 12.68 0.07 17.76
N ILE A 225 13.28 1.08 18.38
CA ILE A 225 12.66 1.93 19.38
C ILE A 225 12.26 3.26 18.74
N CYS A 226 11.03 3.71 18.99
CA CYS A 226 10.58 5.02 18.56
C CYS A 226 11.30 6.11 19.36
N SER A 227 11.98 7.02 18.65
CA SER A 227 12.61 8.18 19.28
C SER A 227 11.57 9.18 19.80
N GLU A 228 11.99 10.02 20.76
CA GLU A 228 11.15 11.12 21.24
C GLU A 228 10.82 12.13 20.14
N GLU A 229 11.75 12.35 19.19
CA GLU A 229 11.52 13.21 18.04
C GLU A 229 10.38 12.68 17.17
N GLU A 230 10.40 11.38 16.81
CA GLU A 230 9.34 10.74 16.02
C GLU A 230 8.00 10.74 16.76
N ALA A 231 8.02 10.42 18.06
CA ALA A 231 6.83 10.43 18.92
C ALA A 231 6.22 11.85 19.04
N GLY A 232 7.04 12.89 18.86
CA GLY A 232 6.64 14.29 18.88
C GLY A 232 5.83 14.73 17.66
N LYS A 233 6.04 14.15 16.47
CA LYS A 233 5.47 14.63 15.20
C LYS A 233 3.95 14.40 15.12
N ASP A 234 3.21 15.35 14.57
CA ASP A 234 1.75 15.21 14.44
C ASP A 234 1.36 14.16 13.41
N VAL A 235 2.07 14.13 12.28
CA VAL A 235 1.86 13.18 11.18
C VAL A 235 3.19 12.59 10.75
N ILE A 236 3.34 11.27 10.84
CA ILE A 236 4.52 10.54 10.36
C ILE A 236 4.11 9.12 9.92
N PHE A 237 4.81 8.60 8.91
CA PHE A 237 4.78 7.20 8.51
C PHE A 237 6.20 6.64 8.66
N ARG A 238 6.35 5.49 9.31
CA ARG A 238 7.66 4.94 9.68
C ARG A 238 7.64 3.41 9.61
N ASP A 239 8.58 2.83 8.87
CA ASP A 239 8.88 1.39 8.89
C ASP A 239 9.62 0.98 10.19
N PHE A 240 9.01 0.16 11.05
CA PHE A 240 9.66 -0.45 12.21
C PHE A 240 9.99 -1.93 11.99
N GLY A 241 11.09 -2.43 12.56
CA GLY A 241 11.37 -3.86 12.58
C GLY A 241 12.84 -4.24 12.75
N TRP A 242 13.31 -5.16 11.91
CA TRP A 242 14.68 -5.67 11.97
C TRP A 242 15.29 -5.81 10.57
N ILE A 243 16.55 -5.43 10.45
CA ILE A 243 17.43 -5.71 9.30
C ILE A 243 18.73 -6.25 9.89
N GLY A 244 19.22 -7.36 9.36
CA GLY A 244 20.47 -7.97 9.84
C GLY A 244 21.04 -8.98 8.86
N THR A 245 21.95 -9.80 9.38
CA THR A 245 22.52 -10.90 8.60
C THR A 245 21.49 -12.00 8.36
N PRO A 246 21.52 -12.69 7.21
CA PRO A 246 20.62 -13.79 6.92
C PRO A 246 20.54 -14.81 8.07
N THR A 247 19.34 -15.07 8.55
CA THR A 247 19.04 -16.00 9.64
C THR A 247 18.01 -17.02 9.17
N GLU A 248 18.29 -18.30 9.37
CA GLU A 248 17.36 -19.38 9.04
C GLU A 248 16.25 -19.47 10.09
N THR A 249 15.00 -19.41 9.64
CA THR A 249 13.85 -19.50 10.55
C THR A 249 12.61 -20.04 9.85
N ARG A 250 11.69 -20.64 10.62
CA ARG A 250 10.35 -21.01 10.11
C ARG A 250 9.27 -20.08 10.66
N TYR A 251 9.41 -19.65 11.91
CA TYR A 251 8.43 -18.84 12.61
C TYR A 251 9.02 -17.47 12.94
N VAL A 252 8.32 -16.42 12.54
CA VAL A 252 8.66 -15.04 12.88
C VAL A 252 7.62 -14.51 13.86
N ARG A 253 8.03 -14.08 15.05
CA ARG A 253 7.16 -13.32 15.94
C ARG A 253 7.43 -11.83 15.76
N PHE A 254 6.40 -11.08 15.43
CA PHE A 254 6.45 -9.63 15.27
C PHE A 254 5.64 -8.99 16.39
N HIS A 255 6.31 -8.27 17.29
CA HIS A 255 5.69 -7.66 18.45
C HIS A 255 5.89 -6.14 18.44
N ALA A 256 4.85 -5.40 18.05
CA ALA A 256 4.80 -3.95 18.13
C ALA A 256 4.11 -3.51 19.42
N ILE A 257 4.91 -2.97 20.34
CA ILE A 257 4.50 -2.62 21.69
C ILE A 257 3.99 -1.20 21.72
N GLN A 258 2.79 -0.99 22.23
CA GLN A 258 2.21 0.35 22.32
C GLN A 258 2.80 1.14 23.49
N GLY A 259 3.21 2.39 23.24
CA GLY A 259 3.56 3.35 24.30
C GLY A 259 2.34 4.03 24.93
N LYS A 260 1.26 4.16 24.16
CA LYS A 260 -0.03 4.69 24.59
C LYS A 260 -1.09 3.69 24.19
N LYS A 261 -1.95 3.26 25.11
CA LYS A 261 -3.00 2.25 24.87
C LYS A 261 -4.18 2.84 24.07
N GLN A 262 -3.87 3.34 22.89
CA GLN A 262 -4.76 4.00 21.93
C GLN A 262 -4.72 3.23 20.60
N PHE A 263 -4.98 3.89 19.47
CA PHE A 263 -4.90 3.22 18.17
C PHE A 263 -3.47 3.13 17.67
N LEU A 264 -3.05 1.91 17.37
CA LEU A 264 -1.89 1.56 16.57
C LEU A 264 -2.38 1.07 15.21
N PHE A 265 -1.80 1.56 14.11
CA PHE A 265 -2.15 1.11 12.76
C PHE A 265 -0.90 0.69 11.98
N THR A 266 -0.99 -0.47 11.33
CA THR A 266 0.01 -0.96 10.38
C THR A 266 -0.67 -1.63 9.18
N ASP A 267 0.02 -1.72 8.06
CA ASP A 267 -0.50 -2.20 6.79
C ASP A 267 -0.02 -3.62 6.45
N GLU A 268 1.29 -3.83 6.29
CA GLU A 268 1.87 -5.09 5.82
C GLU A 268 3.18 -5.40 6.57
N ILE A 269 3.35 -6.65 7.02
CA ILE A 269 4.60 -7.17 7.58
C ILE A 269 5.44 -7.81 6.45
N VAL A 270 6.41 -7.05 5.96
CA VAL A 270 7.29 -7.45 4.86
C VAL A 270 8.46 -8.30 5.36
N ILE A 271 8.54 -9.55 4.88
CA ILE A 271 9.59 -10.54 5.24
C ILE A 271 10.45 -10.89 4.02
N GLN A 272 11.73 -10.51 4.03
CA GLN A 272 12.68 -10.75 2.93
C GLN A 272 13.84 -11.61 3.38
#